data_AF-A0A1Y5SXY2-F1
#
_entry.id   AF-A0A1Y5SXY2-F1
#
_cell.length_a   1.000
_cell.length_b   1.000
_cell.length_c   1.000
_cell.angle_alpha   90.00
_cell.angle_beta   90.00
_cell.angle_gamma   90.00
#
_symmetry.space_group_name_H-M   'P 1'
#
loop_
_entity.id
_entity.type
_entity.pdbx_description
1 polymer ?
#
loop_
_entity_poly.entity_id
_entity_poly.type
_entity_poly.pdbx_seq_one_letter_code
_entity_poly.pdbx_strand_id
1 'polypeptide(L)'
;MSERMNSTKGVTLLELVIAIFVLSIGTVAALRSVDHAQRNIGGAAARIFAAQAALNRAEEIKLLGMTRARALPVNIDYGPYSWSINVDEEETRAGFVEATVTTRSPGQPGGQAVVIAKSGEGG
;
A
#
# COMPACT_ATOMS: atom_id res chain seq x y z
N MET A 1 15.39 -25.54 -64.58
CA MET A 1 15.27 -26.87 -63.96
C MET A 1 15.15 -26.65 -62.46
N SER A 2 14.01 -27.02 -61.89
CA SER A 2 13.62 -26.76 -60.49
C SER A 2 14.26 -27.78 -59.55
N GLU A 3 14.85 -27.32 -58.45
CA GLU A 3 14.98 -28.16 -57.24
C GLU A 3 14.71 -27.31 -56.00
N ARG A 4 13.42 -27.05 -55.76
CA ARG A 4 12.92 -26.75 -54.42
C ARG A 4 13.05 -28.02 -53.59
N MET A 5 14.20 -28.22 -52.94
CA MET A 5 14.30 -29.27 -51.91
C MET A 5 13.70 -28.73 -50.62
N ASN A 6 12.41 -29.01 -50.49
CA ASN A 6 11.56 -28.72 -49.36
C ASN A 6 12.13 -29.40 -48.10
N SER A 7 12.88 -28.67 -47.26
CA SER A 7 13.36 -29.19 -45.98
C SER A 7 12.20 -29.21 -44.98
N THR A 8 11.27 -30.15 -45.17
CA THR A 8 10.26 -30.49 -44.17
C THR A 8 10.95 -31.35 -43.12
N LYS A 9 11.74 -30.73 -42.24
CA LYS A 9 12.30 -31.41 -41.07
C LYS A 9 11.15 -31.59 -40.07
N GLY A 10 10.75 -32.83 -39.81
CA GLY A 10 9.79 -33.13 -38.75
C GLY A 10 10.37 -32.75 -37.38
N VAL A 11 9.57 -32.08 -36.56
CA VAL A 11 9.91 -31.76 -35.16
C VAL A 11 10.05 -33.06 -34.39
N THR A 12 11.17 -33.24 -33.68
CA THR A 12 11.37 -34.45 -32.88
C THR A 12 10.52 -34.40 -31.60
N LEU A 13 10.16 -35.56 -31.05
CA LEU A 13 9.40 -35.63 -29.80
C LEU A 13 10.15 -34.91 -28.66
N LEU A 14 11.47 -35.06 -28.61
CA LEU A 14 12.33 -34.37 -27.65
C LEU A 14 12.27 -32.85 -27.82
N GLU A 15 12.31 -32.36 -29.05
CA GLU A 15 12.25 -30.93 -29.35
C GLU A 15 10.91 -30.32 -28.95
N LEU A 16 9.80 -31.03 -29.19
CA LEU A 16 8.48 -30.61 -28.71
C LEU A 16 8.44 -30.56 -27.17
N VAL A 17 9.00 -31.57 -26.50
CA VAL A 17 9.07 -31.60 -25.02
C VAL A 17 9.90 -30.45 -24.49
N ILE A 18 11.06 -30.16 -25.09
CA ILE A 18 11.91 -29.03 -24.70
C ILE A 18 11.19 -27.70 -24.96
N ALA A 19 10.54 -27.54 -26.11
CA ALA A 19 9.79 -26.33 -26.43
C ALA A 19 8.68 -26.06 -25.43
N ILE A 20 7.89 -27.08 -25.08
CA ILE A 20 6.83 -26.98 -24.07
C ILE A 20 7.43 -26.69 -22.69
N PHE A 21 8.56 -27.32 -22.33
CA PHE A 21 9.23 -27.10 -21.06
C PHE A 21 9.68 -25.63 -20.91
N VAL A 22 10.37 -25.10 -21.93
CA VAL A 22 10.83 -23.70 -21.95
C VAL A 22 9.63 -22.75 -21.92
N LEU A 23 8.59 -23.01 -22.72
CA LEU A 23 7.37 -22.20 -22.74
C LEU A 23 6.67 -22.21 -21.38
N SER A 24 6.61 -23.36 -20.72
CA SER A 24 5.97 -23.51 -19.41
C SER A 24 6.73 -22.74 -18.33
N ILE A 25 8.07 -22.83 -18.32
CA ILE A 25 8.89 -22.04 -17.40
C ILE A 25 8.72 -20.54 -17.66
N GLY A 26 8.76 -20.11 -18.93
CA GLY A 26 8.56 -18.72 -19.31
C GLY A 26 7.19 -18.20 -18.87
N THR A 27 6.14 -19.00 -19.06
CA THR A 27 4.76 -18.64 -18.66
C THR A 27 4.63 -18.51 -17.14
N VAL A 28 5.15 -19.47 -16.37
CA VAL A 28 5.11 -19.40 -14.89
C VAL A 28 5.92 -18.21 -14.37
N ALA A 29 7.10 -17.94 -14.95
CA ALA A 29 7.92 -16.79 -14.58
C ALA A 29 7.19 -15.46 -14.88
N ALA A 30 6.55 -15.36 -16.05
CA ALA A 30 5.77 -14.19 -16.43
C ALA A 30 4.59 -13.96 -15.48
N LEU A 31 3.79 -15.00 -15.18
CA LEU A 31 2.66 -14.89 -14.25
C LEU A 31 3.10 -14.46 -12.85
N ARG A 32 4.17 -15.07 -12.31
CA ARG A 32 4.73 -14.66 -11.01
C ARG A 32 5.21 -13.20 -11.01
N SER A 33 5.83 -12.75 -12.11
CA SER A 33 6.27 -11.37 -12.25
C SER A 33 5.09 -10.38 -12.23
N VAL A 34 4.00 -10.72 -12.91
CA VAL A 34 2.75 -9.93 -12.88
C VAL A 34 2.15 -9.89 -11.48
N ASP A 35 2.07 -11.03 -10.78
CA ASP A 35 1.57 -11.09 -9.40
C ASP A 35 2.40 -10.20 -8.46
N HIS A 36 3.73 -10.22 -8.58
CA HIS A 36 4.61 -9.36 -7.81
C HIS A 36 4.41 -7.88 -8.14
N ALA A 37 4.28 -7.52 -9.42
CA ALA A 37 4.01 -6.16 -9.84
C ALA A 37 2.66 -5.66 -9.31
N GLN A 38 1.61 -6.46 -9.43
CA GLN A 38 0.26 -6.10 -8.97
C GLN A 38 0.20 -5.92 -7.45
N ARG A 39 0.88 -6.76 -6.66
CA ARG A 39 0.98 -6.58 -5.20
C ARG A 39 1.76 -5.32 -4.83
N ASN A 40 2.86 -5.04 -5.53
CA ASN A 40 3.67 -3.84 -5.28
C ASN A 40 2.91 -2.56 -5.64
N ILE A 41 2.20 -2.54 -6.77
CA ILE A 41 1.38 -1.41 -7.23
C ILE A 41 0.16 -1.22 -6.32
N GLY A 42 -0.56 -2.31 -6.00
CA GLY A 42 -1.71 -2.27 -5.09
C GLY A 42 -1.32 -1.78 -3.69
N GLY A 43 -0.15 -2.20 -3.19
CA GLY A 43 0.38 -1.71 -1.92
C GLY A 43 0.82 -0.24 -1.95
N ALA A 44 1.27 0.28 -3.10
CA ALA A 44 1.70 1.67 -3.23
C ALA A 44 0.54 2.66 -3.08
N ALA A 45 -0.59 2.40 -3.75
CA ALA A 45 -1.79 3.22 -3.60
C ALA A 45 -2.33 3.20 -2.16
N ALA A 46 -2.39 2.00 -1.55
CA ALA A 46 -2.83 1.85 -0.16
C ALA A 46 -1.93 2.61 0.84
N ARG A 47 -0.60 2.61 0.65
CA ARG A 47 0.34 3.41 1.47
C ARG A 47 0.05 4.91 1.38
N ILE A 48 -0.27 5.42 0.20
CA ILE A 48 -0.61 6.84 0.00
C ILE A 48 -1.90 7.18 0.75
N PHE A 49 -2.94 6.36 0.62
CA PHE A 49 -4.19 6.57 1.35
C PHE A 49 -3.99 6.50 2.88
N ALA A 50 -3.18 5.54 3.35
CA ALA A 50 -2.87 5.42 4.78
C ALA A 50 -2.15 6.65 5.32
N ALA A 51 -1.12 7.12 4.60
CA ALA A 51 -0.36 8.32 4.96
C ALA A 51 -1.23 9.57 4.96
N GLN A 52 -2.07 9.75 3.93
CA GLN A 52 -2.96 10.90 3.85
C GLN A 52 -4.03 10.88 4.95
N ALA A 53 -4.59 9.71 5.29
CA ALA A 53 -5.51 9.59 6.43
C ALA A 53 -4.83 9.99 7.75
N ALA A 54 -3.57 9.61 7.95
CA ALA A 54 -2.81 10.00 9.14
C ALA A 54 -2.54 11.52 9.18
N LEU A 55 -2.15 12.09 8.04
CA LEU A 55 -1.92 13.53 7.90
C LEU A 55 -3.20 14.34 8.09
N ASN A 56 -4.32 13.91 7.51
CA ASN A 56 -5.62 14.57 7.71
C ASN A 56 -5.97 14.63 9.20
N ARG A 57 -5.82 13.52 9.94
CA ARG A 57 -6.04 13.51 11.38
C ARG A 57 -5.05 14.42 12.13
N ALA A 58 -3.79 14.43 11.73
CA ALA A 58 -2.80 15.33 12.31
C ALA A 58 -3.18 16.82 12.10
N GLU A 59 -3.73 17.17 10.94
CA GLU A 59 -4.26 18.51 10.66
C GLU A 59 -5.50 18.83 11.49
N GLU A 60 -6.45 17.89 11.63
CA GLU A 60 -7.62 18.04 12.50
C GLU A 60 -7.19 18.31 13.95
N ILE A 61 -6.21 17.55 14.45
CA ILE A 61 -5.61 17.74 15.77
C ILE A 61 -5.01 19.14 15.92
N LYS A 62 -4.27 19.60 14.92
CA LYS A 62 -3.65 20.94 14.92
C LYS A 62 -4.69 22.06 14.94
N LEU A 63 -5.81 21.88 14.24
CA LEU A 63 -6.89 22.87 14.14
C LEU A 63 -7.76 22.91 15.40
N LEU A 64 -8.11 21.74 15.95
CA LEU A 64 -9.06 21.62 17.06
C LEU A 64 -8.39 21.68 18.44
N GLY A 65 -7.11 21.35 18.51
CA GLY A 65 -6.40 21.03 19.76
C GLY A 65 -6.72 19.61 20.26
N MET A 66 -5.85 19.06 21.10
CA MET A 66 -5.92 17.66 21.52
C MET A 66 -7.22 17.30 22.23
N THR A 67 -7.65 18.13 23.16
CA THR A 67 -8.88 17.86 23.94
C THR A 67 -10.10 17.64 23.05
N ARG A 68 -10.29 18.48 22.01
CA ARG A 68 -11.41 18.30 21.07
C ARG A 68 -11.16 17.17 20.08
N ALA A 69 -9.91 16.95 19.69
CA ALA A 69 -9.56 15.89 18.75
C ALA A 69 -9.81 14.47 19.29
N ARG A 70 -9.80 14.27 20.61
CA ARG A 70 -10.17 12.98 21.24
C ARG A 70 -11.61 12.53 20.95
N ALA A 71 -12.50 13.46 20.60
CA ALA A 71 -13.87 13.14 20.23
C ALA A 71 -14.04 12.77 18.74
N LEU A 72 -12.96 12.86 17.94
CA LEU A 72 -13.03 12.52 16.53
C LEU A 72 -13.22 11.01 16.32
N PRO A 73 -13.88 10.59 15.23
CA PRO A 73 -14.06 9.18 14.92
C PRO A 73 -12.74 8.42 14.86
N VAL A 74 -12.67 7.25 15.49
CA VAL A 74 -11.50 6.35 15.43
C VAL A 74 -11.53 5.43 14.20
N ASN A 75 -12.66 5.39 13.49
CA ASN A 75 -12.78 4.71 12.21
C ASN A 75 -13.29 5.70 11.17
N ILE A 76 -12.65 5.76 10.02
CA ILE A 76 -13.05 6.62 8.90
C ILE A 76 -13.03 5.85 7.59
N ASP A 77 -13.88 6.24 6.66
CA ASP A 77 -13.81 5.76 5.28
C ASP A 77 -13.03 6.78 4.46
N TYR A 78 -11.95 6.34 3.83
CA TYR A 78 -11.10 7.20 3.01
C TYR A 78 -10.51 6.45 1.83
N GLY A 79 -10.83 6.93 0.63
CA GLY A 79 -10.58 6.18 -0.60
C GLY A 79 -11.39 4.87 -0.61
N PRO A 80 -10.82 3.76 -1.09
CA PRO A 80 -11.52 2.47 -1.17
C PRO A 80 -11.44 1.64 0.13
N TYR A 81 -10.93 2.21 1.23
CA TYR A 81 -10.66 1.50 2.47
C TYR A 81 -11.32 2.17 3.68
N SER A 82 -11.67 1.36 4.67
CA SER A 82 -12.00 1.81 6.02
C SER A 82 -10.76 1.73 6.89
N TRP A 83 -10.41 2.83 7.56
CA TRP A 83 -9.19 3.00 8.34
C TRP A 83 -9.51 3.15 9.81
N SER A 84 -8.88 2.33 10.64
CA SER A 84 -8.81 2.53 12.09
C SER A 84 -7.63 3.45 12.40
N ILE A 85 -7.90 4.48 13.20
CA ILE A 85 -6.97 5.53 13.60
C ILE A 85 -6.70 5.39 15.11
N ASN A 86 -5.43 5.25 15.47
CA ASN A 86 -4.96 5.40 16.85
C ASN A 86 -4.22 6.71 17.00
N VAL A 87 -4.36 7.36 18.14
CA VAL A 87 -3.60 8.57 18.49
C VAL A 87 -2.97 8.32 19.84
N ASP A 88 -1.64 8.19 19.85
CA ASP A 88 -0.85 8.06 21.07
C ASP A 88 -0.31 9.44 21.44
N GLU A 89 -0.53 9.85 22.69
CA GLU A 89 -0.23 11.19 23.17
C GLU A 89 0.94 11.17 24.16
N GLU A 90 1.89 12.09 23.98
CA GLU A 90 2.97 12.36 24.91
C GLU A 90 2.95 13.83 25.33
N GLU A 91 2.90 14.08 26.64
CA GLU A 91 2.93 15.44 27.16
C GLU A 91 4.28 16.08 26.89
N THR A 92 4.25 17.29 26.35
CA THR A 92 5.45 18.10 26.17
C THR A 92 5.42 19.29 27.13
N ARG A 93 6.54 20.03 27.21
CA ARG A 93 6.60 21.23 28.04
C ARG A 93 5.74 22.35 27.46
N ALA A 94 5.26 23.24 28.32
CA ALA A 94 4.59 24.50 27.95
C ALA A 94 3.21 24.37 27.26
N GLY A 95 2.39 23.38 27.65
CA GLY A 95 0.97 23.31 27.24
C GLY A 95 0.73 22.71 25.86
N PHE A 96 1.73 22.02 25.31
CA PHE A 96 1.64 21.27 24.06
C PHE A 96 1.70 19.75 24.33
N VAL A 97 1.19 18.99 23.39
CA VAL A 97 1.21 17.52 23.38
C VAL A 97 1.72 17.08 22.02
N GLU A 98 2.60 16.09 22.02
CA GLU A 98 2.97 15.35 20.82
C GLU A 98 1.95 14.24 20.62
N ALA A 99 1.34 14.20 19.44
CA ALA A 99 0.37 13.20 19.06
C ALA A 99 0.92 12.39 17.89
N THR A 100 1.14 11.10 18.13
CA THR A 100 1.49 10.12 17.10
C THR A 100 0.22 9.47 16.58
N VAL A 101 -0.14 9.82 15.35
CA VAL A 101 -1.29 9.26 14.64
C VAL A 101 -0.85 8.03 13.86
N THR A 102 -1.52 6.90 14.06
CA THR A 102 -1.30 5.67 13.29
C THR A 102 -2.59 5.24 12.61
N THR A 103 -2.53 4.92 11.33
CA THR A 103 -3.67 4.44 10.52
C THR A 103 -3.45 3.00 10.07
N ARG A 104 -4.51 2.18 10.19
CA ARG A 104 -4.49 0.76 9.83
C ARG A 104 -5.77 0.35 9.12
N SER A 105 -5.64 -0.49 8.10
CA SER A 105 -6.76 -1.17 7.45
C SER A 105 -6.41 -2.66 7.25
N PRO A 106 -7.36 -3.60 7.44
CA PRO A 106 -7.07 -5.03 7.33
C PRO A 106 -6.44 -5.41 5.99
N GLY A 107 -5.29 -6.09 6.03
CA GLY A 107 -4.58 -6.55 4.84
C GLY A 107 -3.90 -5.44 4.02
N GLN A 108 -3.90 -4.19 4.49
CA GLN A 108 -3.26 -3.06 3.83
C GLN A 108 -2.04 -2.55 4.62
N PRO A 109 -1.08 -1.89 3.96
CA PRO A 109 -0.05 -1.11 4.64
C PRO A 109 -0.65 -0.01 5.52
N GLY A 110 0.00 0.28 6.65
CA GLY A 110 -0.37 1.38 7.55
C GLY A 110 0.29 2.70 7.20
N GLY A 111 -0.17 3.77 7.85
CA GLY A 111 0.39 5.11 7.78
C GLY A 111 0.66 5.65 9.18
N GLN A 112 1.57 6.63 9.27
CA GLN A 112 1.88 7.31 10.53
C GLN A 112 2.17 8.78 10.27
N ALA A 113 1.74 9.64 11.19
CA ALA A 113 2.08 11.05 11.22
C ALA A 113 2.27 11.50 12.67
N VAL A 114 3.16 12.46 12.91
CA VAL A 114 3.40 13.04 14.24
C VAL A 114 3.08 14.53 14.16
N VAL A 115 2.36 15.05 15.16
CA VAL A 115 2.00 16.46 15.25
C VAL A 115 2.14 16.98 16.67
N ILE A 116 2.63 18.21 16.81
CA ILE A 116 2.60 18.95 18.06
C ILE A 116 1.36 19.85 18.06
N ALA A 117 0.49 19.69 19.05
CA ALA A 117 -0.73 20.47 19.18
C ALA A 117 -0.95 20.98 20.61
N LYS A 118 -1.81 21.98 20.78
CA LYS A 118 -2.16 22.48 22.10
C LYS A 118 -2.93 21.41 22.90
N SER A 119 -2.61 21.26 24.17
CA SER A 119 -3.24 20.29 25.07
C SER A 119 -4.75 20.54 25.24
N GLY A 120 -5.16 21.80 25.40
CA GLY A 120 -6.58 22.16 25.53
C GLY A 120 -6.90 23.46 26.26
N GLU A 121 -5.92 24.19 26.81
CA GLU A 121 -6.16 25.46 27.49
C GLU A 121 -5.90 26.65 26.57
N GLY A 122 -6.96 27.38 26.20
CA GLY A 122 -6.87 28.62 25.42
C GLY A 122 -8.05 28.86 24.50
N GLY A 123 -9.22 29.08 25.11
CA GLY A 123 -10.36 29.79 24.55
C GLY A 123 -10.85 30.77 25.60
#